data_AF-A0A954Y992-F1
#
_entry.id   AF-A0A954Y992-F1
#
_cell.length_a   1.000
_cell.length_b   1.000
_cell.length_c   1.000
_cell.angle_alpha   90.00
_cell.angle_beta   90.00
_cell.angle_gamma   90.00
#
_symmetry.space_group_name_H-M   'P 1'
#
loop_
_entity.id
_entity.type
_entity.pdbx_description
1 polymer ?
#
loop_
_entity_poly.entity_id
_entity_poly.type
_entity_poly.pdbx_seq_one_letter_code
_entity_poly.pdbx_strand_id
1 'polypeptide(L)'
;MSDAPTHRDPLISLVVGLALIIVGVAVYFAVTAEPKRPTSPAPIESPVVEPEPAPAPEPVEPEPAPAEPVEEPAETAKPELPPFLKIVRPLDQGQAAKLNYQIANGALNIDTINVQRLRVTREELPLSAKSGAPLRIDGQAFRLRPRTQAVELERRPTGEWVVVSTD
;
A
#
# COMPACT_ATOMS: atom_id res chain seq x y z
N MET A 1 3.50 -49.16 34.02
CA MET A 1 3.17 -48.46 32.77
C MET A 1 4.49 -48.02 32.17
N SER A 2 4.96 -48.74 31.16
CA SER A 2 6.29 -48.57 30.58
C SER A 2 6.19 -47.68 29.35
N ASP A 3 6.83 -46.52 29.40
CA ASP A 3 7.08 -45.67 28.23
C ASP A 3 8.17 -46.31 27.37
N ALA A 4 7.87 -46.57 26.10
CA ALA A 4 8.85 -46.98 25.11
C ALA A 4 9.39 -45.74 24.39
N PRO A 5 10.73 -45.56 24.26
CA PRO A 5 11.29 -44.46 23.50
C PRO A 5 11.19 -44.73 21.99
N THR A 6 10.46 -43.87 21.29
CA THR A 6 10.38 -43.85 19.82
C THR A 6 11.71 -43.39 19.24
N HIS A 7 12.47 -44.35 18.72
CA HIS A 7 13.71 -44.17 17.98
C HIS A 7 13.41 -43.47 16.65
N ARG A 8 13.80 -42.19 16.51
CA ARG A 8 13.68 -41.46 15.22
C ARG A 8 14.96 -41.63 14.43
N ASP A 9 14.84 -42.18 13.22
CA ASP A 9 15.94 -42.45 12.30
C ASP A 9 16.64 -41.15 11.84
N PRO A 10 17.96 -41.01 12.06
CA PRO A 10 18.72 -39.82 11.69
C PRO A 10 18.98 -39.69 10.18
N LEU A 11 18.75 -40.75 9.40
CA LEU A 11 19.02 -40.75 7.95
C LEU A 11 18.01 -39.93 7.13
N ILE A 12 16.78 -39.77 7.62
CA ILE A 12 15.73 -38.99 6.92
C ILE A 12 16.04 -37.49 6.96
N SER A 13 16.79 -37.02 7.98
CA SER A 13 17.08 -35.60 8.18
C SER A 13 18.11 -35.04 7.19
N LEU A 14 19.01 -35.87 6.65
CA LEU A 14 20.09 -35.42 5.77
C LEU A 14 19.60 -35.10 4.34
N VAL A 15 18.61 -35.85 3.84
CA VAL A 15 18.14 -35.72 2.44
C VAL A 15 17.29 -34.47 2.24
N VAL A 16 16.52 -34.05 3.27
CA VAL A 16 15.70 -32.82 3.21
C VAL A 16 16.57 -31.56 3.24
N GLY A 17 17.69 -31.58 3.98
CA GLY A 17 18.61 -30.44 4.06
C GLY A 17 19.30 -30.10 2.73
N LEU A 18 19.67 -31.12 1.93
CA LEU A 18 20.37 -30.92 0.66
C LEU A 18 19.44 -30.36 -0.44
N ALA A 19 18.16 -30.76 -0.46
CA ALA A 19 17.18 -30.28 -1.44
C ALA A 19 16.88 -28.78 -1.30
N LEU A 20 16.93 -28.23 -0.08
CA LEU A 20 16.70 -26.79 0.15
C LEU A 20 17.83 -25.89 -0.37
N ILE A 21 19.07 -26.40 -0.39
CA ILE A 21 20.23 -25.62 -0.88
C ILE A 21 20.17 -25.44 -2.41
N ILE A 22 19.72 -26.47 -3.14
CA ILE A 22 19.65 -26.43 -4.61
C ILE A 22 18.57 -25.43 -5.10
N VAL A 23 17.43 -25.34 -4.40
CA VAL A 23 16.37 -24.38 -4.74
C VAL A 23 16.81 -22.92 -4.48
N GLY A 24 17.59 -22.69 -3.42
CA GLY A 24 18.07 -21.34 -3.08
C GLY A 24 19.00 -20.70 -4.13
N VAL A 25 19.83 -21.50 -4.81
CA VAL A 25 20.79 -20.99 -5.81
C VAL A 25 20.11 -20.61 -7.13
N ALA A 26 19.03 -21.30 -7.51
CA ALA A 26 18.31 -21.01 -8.76
C ALA A 26 17.55 -19.66 -8.72
N VAL A 27 17.08 -19.23 -7.55
CA VAL A 27 16.36 -17.95 -7.40
C VAL A 27 17.32 -16.76 -7.47
N TYR A 28 18.58 -16.92 -7.04
CA TYR A 28 19.56 -15.84 -7.03
C TYR A 28 19.98 -15.39 -8.44
N PHE A 29 20.00 -16.29 -9.43
CA PHE A 29 20.44 -15.96 -10.80
C PHE A 29 19.37 -15.30 -11.70
N ALA A 30 18.10 -15.25 -11.28
CA ALA A 30 17.04 -14.68 -12.11
C ALA A 30 16.87 -13.14 -11.96
N VAL A 31 17.57 -12.50 -11.01
CA VAL A 31 17.33 -11.09 -10.60
C VAL A 31 18.46 -10.15 -11.07
N THR A 32 19.05 -10.37 -12.25
CA THR A 32 20.05 -9.44 -12.83
C THR A 32 19.73 -9.01 -14.26
N ALA A 33 18.47 -9.14 -14.70
CA ALA A 33 18.07 -8.63 -16.01
C ALA A 33 17.99 -7.09 -15.98
N GLU A 34 19.05 -6.45 -16.47
CA GLU A 34 19.11 -4.99 -16.67
C GLU A 34 18.02 -4.54 -17.66
N PRO A 35 17.22 -3.51 -17.32
CA PRO A 35 16.25 -2.95 -18.26
C PRO A 35 16.98 -2.13 -19.34
N LYS A 36 16.88 -2.59 -20.59
CA LYS A 36 17.23 -1.81 -21.78
C LYS A 36 16.47 -0.49 -21.77
N ARG A 37 17.21 0.62 -21.75
CA ARG A 37 16.65 1.99 -21.86
C ARG A 37 16.00 2.17 -23.24
N PRO A 38 14.76 2.67 -23.33
CA PRO A 38 14.19 3.09 -24.59
C PRO A 38 14.85 4.39 -25.09
N THR A 39 15.16 4.37 -26.38
CA THR A 39 15.73 5.42 -27.22
C THR A 39 14.86 6.69 -27.23
N SER A 40 15.53 7.84 -27.12
CA SER A 40 14.95 9.19 -27.24
C SER A 40 14.33 9.42 -28.63
N PRO A 41 13.09 9.93 -28.74
CA PRO A 41 12.59 10.46 -30.01
C PRO A 41 13.18 11.84 -30.34
N ALA A 42 13.14 12.16 -31.63
CA ALA A 42 13.86 13.22 -32.33
C ALA A 42 13.30 14.64 -32.09
N PRO A 43 14.04 15.70 -32.50
CA PRO A 43 13.61 17.09 -32.38
C PRO A 43 12.46 17.41 -33.35
N ILE A 44 11.46 18.15 -32.85
CA ILE A 44 10.33 18.66 -33.64
C ILE A 44 10.78 19.96 -34.33
N GLU A 45 10.65 20.02 -35.65
CA GLU A 45 10.89 21.20 -36.48
C GLU A 45 9.84 22.29 -36.18
N SER A 46 10.31 23.52 -35.95
CA SER A 46 9.47 24.69 -35.73
C SER A 46 8.83 25.17 -37.05
N PRO A 47 7.51 25.37 -37.12
CA PRO A 47 6.90 26.02 -38.28
C PRO A 47 7.12 27.53 -38.27
N VAL A 48 7.44 28.06 -39.46
CA VAL A 48 7.52 29.48 -39.79
C VAL A 48 6.14 30.13 -39.62
N VAL A 49 6.08 31.22 -38.86
CA VAL A 49 4.86 32.01 -38.63
C VAL A 49 4.80 33.11 -39.68
N GLU A 50 3.75 33.07 -40.50
CA GLU A 50 3.36 34.09 -41.49
C GLU A 50 2.55 35.20 -40.77
N PRO A 51 2.71 36.49 -41.10
CA PRO A 51 1.97 37.56 -40.43
C PRO A 51 0.50 37.60 -40.87
N GLU A 52 -0.42 37.50 -39.90
CA GLU A 52 -1.88 37.60 -40.09
C GLU A 52 -2.32 39.02 -40.50
N PRO A 53 -3.39 39.14 -41.31
CA PRO A 53 -3.99 40.42 -41.71
C PRO A 53 -4.90 41.02 -40.62
N ALA A 54 -5.14 42.33 -40.76
CA ALA A 54 -5.82 43.23 -39.82
C ALA A 54 -7.25 42.80 -39.39
N PRO A 55 -7.69 43.19 -38.18
CA PRO A 55 -8.96 42.75 -37.60
C PRO A 55 -10.18 43.36 -38.28
N ALA A 56 -11.21 42.52 -38.47
CA ALA A 56 -12.56 42.89 -38.87
C ALA A 56 -13.38 43.39 -37.65
N PRO A 57 -14.41 44.23 -37.86
CA PRO A 57 -15.18 44.85 -36.78
C PRO A 57 -16.00 43.85 -35.95
N GLU A 58 -16.10 44.15 -34.66
CA GLU A 58 -16.73 43.34 -33.60
C GLU A 58 -18.25 43.13 -33.83
N PRO A 59 -18.77 41.90 -33.71
CA PRO A 59 -20.20 41.65 -33.61
C PRO A 59 -20.71 41.98 -32.20
N VAL A 60 -21.87 42.63 -32.13
CA VAL A 60 -22.59 42.92 -30.88
C VAL A 60 -23.04 41.61 -30.23
N GLU A 61 -22.58 41.35 -29.00
CA GLU A 61 -22.95 40.17 -28.19
C GLU A 61 -24.45 40.18 -27.85
N PRO A 62 -25.18 39.08 -28.08
CA PRO A 62 -26.49 38.86 -27.46
C PRO A 62 -26.33 38.53 -25.98
N GLU A 63 -27.27 39.01 -25.15
CA GLU A 63 -27.31 38.82 -23.70
C GLU A 63 -27.12 37.35 -23.29
N PRO A 64 -26.30 37.05 -22.27
CA PRO A 64 -26.10 35.69 -21.79
C PRO A 64 -27.40 35.17 -21.16
N ALA A 65 -27.85 34.01 -21.65
CA ALA A 65 -28.94 33.27 -21.03
C ALA A 65 -28.60 32.93 -19.55
N PRO A 66 -29.59 32.83 -18.65
CA PRO A 66 -29.36 32.46 -17.26
C PRO A 66 -28.63 31.12 -17.19
N ALA A 67 -27.46 31.11 -16.55
CA ALA A 67 -26.72 29.88 -16.31
C ALA A 67 -27.57 28.91 -15.47
N GLU A 68 -27.77 27.70 -15.98
CA GLU A 68 -28.41 26.63 -15.21
C GLU A 68 -27.60 26.36 -13.94
N PRO A 69 -28.25 25.99 -12.82
CA PRO A 69 -27.54 25.66 -11.59
C PRO A 69 -26.64 24.47 -11.87
N VAL A 70 -25.33 24.66 -11.79
CA VAL A 70 -24.35 23.58 -11.83
C VAL A 70 -24.61 22.74 -10.59
N GLU A 71 -25.15 21.53 -10.77
CA GLU A 71 -25.31 20.56 -9.68
C GLU A 71 -23.93 20.31 -9.07
N GLU A 72 -23.74 20.72 -7.81
CA GLU A 72 -22.53 20.43 -7.06
C GLU A 72 -22.32 18.91 -7.04
N PRO A 73 -21.14 18.40 -7.43
CA PRO A 73 -20.86 16.98 -7.41
C PRO A 73 -21.13 16.43 -6.00
N ALA A 74 -22.08 15.51 -5.89
CA ALA A 74 -22.44 14.88 -4.63
C ALA A 74 -21.18 14.40 -3.91
N GLU A 75 -20.86 15.02 -2.76
CA GLU A 75 -19.74 14.62 -1.92
C GLU A 75 -19.89 13.14 -1.60
N THR A 76 -19.03 12.33 -2.22
CA THR A 76 -19.05 10.89 -1.99
C THR A 76 -18.67 10.68 -0.54
N ALA A 77 -19.60 10.16 0.27
CA ALA A 77 -19.42 9.95 1.69
C ALA A 77 -18.09 9.25 1.95
N LYS A 78 -17.15 9.95 2.60
CA LYS A 78 -15.84 9.37 2.94
C LYS A 78 -16.10 8.18 3.87
N PRO A 79 -15.59 6.98 3.56
CA PRO A 79 -15.75 5.84 4.45
C PRO A 79 -15.15 6.18 5.82
N GLU A 80 -16.00 6.13 6.84
CA GLU A 80 -15.62 6.46 8.21
C GLU A 80 -14.72 5.33 8.74
N LEU A 81 -13.42 5.64 8.88
CA LEU A 81 -12.46 4.70 9.46
C LEU A 81 -12.62 4.68 10.99
N PRO A 82 -12.42 3.52 11.64
CA PRO A 82 -12.42 3.46 13.09
C PRO A 82 -11.28 4.32 13.65
N PRO A 83 -11.43 4.89 14.85
CA PRO A 83 -10.51 5.92 15.33
C PRO A 83 -9.09 5.36 15.60
N PHE A 84 -8.97 4.06 15.85
CA PHE A 84 -7.69 3.36 16.00
C PHE A 84 -6.90 3.17 14.70
N LEU A 85 -7.47 3.49 13.53
CA LEU A 85 -6.79 3.40 12.23
C LEU A 85 -6.77 4.75 11.53
N LYS A 86 -5.57 5.19 11.16
CA LYS A 86 -5.39 6.43 10.40
C LYS A 86 -4.47 6.22 9.22
N ILE A 87 -4.98 6.49 8.02
CA ILE A 87 -4.17 6.55 6.81
C ILE A 87 -3.35 7.84 6.89
N VAL A 88 -2.03 7.70 7.01
CA VAL A 88 -1.10 8.84 7.09
C VAL A 88 -0.69 9.30 5.70
N ARG A 89 -0.49 8.36 4.77
CA ARG A 89 -0.09 8.67 3.38
C ARG A 89 -0.63 7.63 2.40
N PRO A 90 -1.28 8.03 1.30
CA PRO A 90 -1.62 7.13 0.18
C PRO A 90 -0.35 6.75 -0.61
N LEU A 91 -0.40 5.62 -1.32
CA LEU A 91 0.70 5.19 -2.21
C LEU A 91 0.74 6.01 -3.50
N ASP A 92 -0.41 6.18 -4.14
CA ASP A 92 -0.64 7.03 -5.30
C ASP A 92 -1.62 8.14 -4.91
N GLN A 93 -1.21 9.40 -5.08
CA GLN A 93 -2.05 10.56 -4.76
C GLN A 93 -3.25 10.71 -5.70
N GLY A 94 -3.20 10.10 -6.89
CA GLY A 94 -4.29 10.10 -7.86
C GLY A 94 -5.38 9.07 -7.59
N GLN A 95 -5.19 8.16 -6.62
CA GLN A 95 -6.13 7.09 -6.33
C GLN A 95 -6.65 7.15 -4.89
N ALA A 96 -7.89 6.71 -4.68
CA ALA A 96 -8.46 6.65 -3.33
C ALA A 96 -7.77 5.55 -2.50
N ALA A 97 -7.22 5.92 -1.34
CA ALA A 97 -6.73 4.96 -0.36
C ALA A 97 -7.91 4.32 0.38
N LYS A 98 -7.89 2.99 0.52
CA LYS A 98 -8.91 2.22 1.21
C LYS A 98 -8.28 1.24 2.18
N LEU A 99 -9.02 0.93 3.23
CA LEU A 99 -8.63 -0.03 4.24
C LEU A 99 -9.84 -0.87 4.60
N ASN A 100 -9.68 -2.19 4.59
CA ASN A 100 -10.62 -3.12 5.19
C ASN A 100 -9.99 -3.68 6.46
N TYR A 101 -10.79 -3.88 7.51
CA TYR A 101 -10.29 -4.44 8.75
C TYR A 101 -11.26 -5.49 9.30
N GLN A 102 -10.70 -6.47 9.99
CA GLN A 102 -11.47 -7.50 10.67
C GLN A 102 -10.76 -7.92 11.96
N ILE A 103 -11.52 -7.95 13.05
CA ILE A 103 -11.03 -8.52 14.30
C ILE A 103 -11.50 -9.96 14.39
N ALA A 104 -10.56 -10.90 14.34
CA ALA A 104 -10.86 -12.33 14.41
C ALA A 104 -9.79 -13.02 15.26
N ASN A 105 -10.21 -13.94 16.13
CA ASN A 105 -9.31 -14.72 17.00
C ASN A 105 -8.37 -13.84 17.86
N GLY A 106 -8.85 -12.68 18.29
CA GLY A 106 -8.06 -11.72 19.08
C GLY A 106 -6.94 -11.02 18.29
N ALA A 107 -6.94 -11.11 16.96
CA ALA A 107 -6.02 -10.40 16.07
C ALA A 107 -6.76 -9.37 15.21
N LEU A 108 -6.13 -8.22 14.99
CA LEU A 108 -6.58 -7.22 14.02
C LEU A 108 -5.96 -7.54 12.66
N ASN A 109 -6.78 -7.91 11.69
CA ASN A 109 -6.36 -8.11 10.30
C ASN A 109 -6.76 -6.86 9.50
N ILE A 110 -5.83 -6.38 8.69
CA ILE A 110 -5.96 -5.16 7.89
C ILE A 110 -5.55 -5.50 6.46
N ASP A 111 -6.42 -5.21 5.50
CA ASP A 111 -6.11 -5.26 4.08
C ASP A 111 -6.13 -3.85 3.52
N THR A 112 -5.05 -3.48 2.83
CA THR A 112 -4.83 -2.12 2.36
C THR A 112 -4.87 -2.03 0.84
N ILE A 113 -5.48 -0.96 0.33
CA ILE A 113 -5.49 -0.62 -1.09
C ILE A 113 -5.00 0.83 -1.21
N ASN A 114 -3.92 1.02 -1.97
CA ASN A 114 -3.31 2.33 -2.19
C ASN A 114 -2.86 3.06 -0.90
N VAL A 115 -2.37 2.33 0.11
CA VAL A 115 -1.85 2.90 1.37
C VAL A 115 -0.32 2.76 1.42
N GLN A 116 0.38 3.87 1.64
CA GLN A 116 1.84 3.90 1.84
C GLN A 116 2.22 3.94 3.32
N ARG A 117 1.49 4.72 4.13
CA ARG A 117 1.76 4.86 5.56
C ARG A 117 0.48 4.79 6.37
N LEU A 118 0.51 3.95 7.40
CA LEU A 118 -0.61 3.64 8.28
C LEU A 118 -0.19 3.86 9.73
N ARG A 119 -1.06 4.52 10.51
CA ARG A 119 -0.92 4.62 11.97
C ARG A 119 -1.99 3.78 12.63
N VAL A 120 -1.58 2.97 13.60
CA VAL A 120 -2.46 2.13 14.41
C VAL A 120 -2.33 2.54 15.87
N THR A 121 -3.42 2.98 16.48
CA THR A 121 -3.47 3.45 17.88
C THR A 121 -4.02 2.36 18.78
N ARG A 122 -3.30 2.04 19.86
CA ARG A 122 -3.63 0.95 20.80
C ARG A 122 -4.77 1.29 21.75
N GLU A 123 -4.89 2.54 22.17
CA GLU A 123 -5.81 2.93 23.25
C GLU A 123 -7.28 2.67 22.90
N GLU A 124 -7.61 2.75 21.61
CA GLU A 124 -8.95 2.56 21.07
C GLU A 124 -9.14 1.19 20.40
N LEU A 125 -8.10 0.36 20.45
CA LEU A 125 -8.05 -0.95 19.82
C LEU A 125 -8.88 -1.92 20.68
N PRO A 126 -9.93 -2.58 20.14
CA PRO A 126 -10.80 -3.47 20.91
C PRO A 126 -10.16 -4.85 21.16
N LEU A 127 -8.88 -4.87 21.53
CA LEU A 127 -8.08 -6.06 21.82
C LEU A 127 -7.57 -6.02 23.25
N SER A 128 -7.54 -7.18 23.92
CA SER A 128 -7.14 -7.25 25.32
C SER A 128 -5.69 -6.78 25.53
N ALA A 129 -5.50 -5.77 26.37
CA ALA A 129 -4.22 -5.06 26.50
C ALA A 129 -3.06 -5.87 27.11
N LYS A 130 -3.31 -7.04 27.72
CA LYS A 130 -2.35 -7.68 28.65
C LYS A 130 -1.13 -8.33 27.98
N SER A 131 -1.26 -8.99 26.84
CA SER A 131 -0.19 -9.82 26.23
C SER A 131 0.40 -9.23 24.94
N GLY A 132 -0.02 -8.02 24.57
CA GLY A 132 0.22 -7.46 23.24
C GLY A 132 -0.89 -7.86 22.26
N ALA A 133 -1.13 -7.01 21.28
CA ALA A 133 -2.20 -7.23 20.30
C ALA A 133 -1.56 -7.75 19.00
N PRO A 134 -1.91 -8.97 18.53
CA PRO A 134 -1.48 -9.43 17.23
C PRO A 134 -2.16 -8.58 16.14
N LEU A 135 -1.34 -8.08 15.22
CA LEU A 135 -1.74 -7.24 14.10
C LEU A 135 -1.28 -7.95 12.82
N ARG A 136 -2.11 -7.97 11.78
CA ARG A 136 -1.75 -8.48 10.46
C ARG A 136 -2.11 -7.42 9.44
N ILE A 137 -1.17 -7.06 8.58
CA ILE A 137 -1.38 -6.07 7.51
C ILE A 137 -0.96 -6.71 6.20
N ASP A 138 -1.89 -6.84 5.25
CA ASP A 138 -1.69 -7.51 3.96
C ASP A 138 -1.06 -8.92 4.12
N GLY A 139 -1.51 -9.66 5.14
CA GLY A 139 -0.99 -10.98 5.50
C GLY A 139 0.31 -10.98 6.32
N GLN A 140 1.03 -9.85 6.43
CA GLN A 140 2.25 -9.74 7.22
C GLN A 140 1.94 -9.58 8.71
N ALA A 141 2.52 -10.42 9.56
CA ALA A 141 2.27 -10.42 10.99
C ALA A 141 3.16 -9.44 11.77
N PHE A 142 2.54 -8.68 12.66
CA PHE A 142 3.14 -7.75 13.61
C PHE A 142 2.62 -8.04 15.01
N ARG A 143 3.40 -7.62 16.01
CA ARG A 143 3.00 -7.70 17.42
C ARG A 143 3.10 -6.33 18.06
N LEU A 144 1.95 -5.76 18.42
CA LEU A 144 1.90 -4.51 19.18
C LEU A 144 2.27 -4.81 20.63
N ARG A 145 3.37 -4.23 21.10
CA ARG A 145 3.83 -4.41 22.48
C ARG A 145 2.82 -3.82 23.46
N PRO A 146 2.69 -4.36 24.69
CA PRO A 146 1.73 -3.87 25.68
C PRO A 146 1.83 -2.38 26.01
N ARG A 147 3.05 -1.81 25.93
CA ARG A 147 3.35 -0.42 26.31
C ARG A 147 3.31 0.56 25.14
N THR A 148 3.15 0.08 23.91
CA THR A 148 3.12 0.93 22.72
C THR A 148 1.75 1.59 22.60
N GLN A 149 1.70 2.91 22.60
CA GLN A 149 0.45 3.67 22.45
C GLN A 149 0.04 3.74 20.98
N ALA A 150 1.00 3.95 20.09
CA ALA A 150 0.76 3.96 18.66
C ALA A 150 1.94 3.37 17.90
N VAL A 151 1.67 2.80 16.74
CA VAL A 151 2.69 2.38 15.79
C VAL A 151 2.42 3.01 14.44
N GLU A 152 3.46 3.53 13.80
CA GLU A 152 3.43 3.91 12.40
C GLU A 152 4.16 2.85 11.58
N LEU A 153 3.49 2.38 10.53
CA LEU A 153 4.04 1.45 9.57
C LEU A 153 4.08 2.10 8.19
N GLU A 154 5.11 1.75 7.43
CA GLU A 154 5.31 2.22 6.07
C GLU A 154 5.51 1.03 5.14
N ARG A 155 4.81 1.04 4.00
CA ARG A 155 4.92 0.02 2.96
C ARG A 155 6.12 0.33 2.07
N ARG A 156 7.08 -0.57 1.98
CA ARG A 156 8.22 -0.42 1.07
C ARG A 156 7.77 -0.60 -0.38
N PRO A 157 8.56 -0.12 -1.37
CA PRO A 157 8.30 -0.41 -2.78
C PRO A 157 8.24 -1.91 -3.12
N THR A 158 8.87 -2.76 -2.29
CA THR A 158 8.79 -4.23 -2.38
C THR A 158 7.43 -4.80 -1.96
N GLY A 159 6.56 -3.97 -1.38
CA GLY A 159 5.27 -4.36 -0.83
C GLY A 159 5.29 -4.75 0.64
N GLU A 160 6.46 -4.92 1.25
CA GLU A 160 6.64 -5.26 2.66
C GLU A 160 6.32 -4.09 3.59
N TRP A 161 5.70 -4.37 4.73
CA TRP A 161 5.44 -3.36 5.75
C TRP A 161 6.59 -3.31 6.77
N VAL A 162 7.03 -2.10 7.13
CA VAL A 162 8.05 -1.90 8.16
C VAL A 162 7.55 -0.93 9.22
N VAL A 163 7.96 -1.15 10.47
CA VAL A 163 7.70 -0.21 11.56
C VAL A 163 8.66 0.97 11.43
N VAL A 164 8.12 2.18 11.31
CA VAL A 164 8.91 3.41 11.19
C VAL A 164 8.93 4.25 12.46
N SER A 165 7.87 4.18 13.27
CA SER A 165 7.80 4.84 14.58
C SER A 165 6.97 4.01 15.57
N THR A 166 7.32 4.10 16.84
CA THR A 166 6.53 3.59 17.96
C THR A 166 6.50 4.64 19.06
N ASP A 167 5.29 5.01 19.49
CA ASP A 167 5.05 5.91 20.61
C ASP A 167 4.78 5.09 21.89
#